data_AF-A0ABC8U4U3-F1
#
_entry.id   AF-A0ABC8U4U3-F1
#
_cell.length_a   1.000
_cell.length_b   1.000
_cell.length_c   1.000
_cell.angle_alpha   90.00
_cell.angle_beta   90.00
_cell.angle_gamma   90.00
#
_symmetry.space_group_name_H-M   'P 1'
#
loop_
_entity.id
_entity.type
_entity.pdbx_description
1 polymer ?
#
loop_
_entity_poly.entity_id
_entity_poly.type
_entity_poly.pdbx_seq_one_letter_code
_entity_poly.pdbx_strand_id
1 'polypeptide(L)'
;MASFLSYTLISFYFILFLALAGNSNGSYSEELSEGIVMKQTEKTTHLHFYFHDILSGNDPSVIRIAGTPDYSSFGDTYVIDDALTEGPDPTSKLIGRAQGMYAVATQHEMALLMVINYAFIEGEYNGSSISILGRNLVMNDERDMPIVGGSGLFRFARGYALAHTAWFDVKTGDATVEYNVEGALGGNGAAAEMVDLTFALPPGATTESCN
;
A
#
# COMPACT_ATOMS: atom_id res chain seq x y z
N MET A 1 -48.11 -31.42 34.17
CA MET A 1 -46.79 -32.11 34.24
C MET A 1 -45.94 -31.88 32.99
N ALA A 2 -46.50 -31.89 31.77
CA ALA A 2 -45.73 -31.66 30.54
C ALA A 2 -45.03 -30.28 30.45
N SER A 3 -45.64 -29.23 31.00
CA SER A 3 -45.08 -27.86 30.98
C SER A 3 -43.80 -27.73 31.83
N PHE A 4 -43.74 -28.39 32.98
CA PHE A 4 -42.58 -28.32 33.87
C PHE A 4 -41.34 -28.97 33.20
N LEU A 5 -41.54 -30.12 32.55
CA LEU A 5 -40.49 -30.84 31.85
C LEU A 5 -39.95 -30.04 30.64
N SER A 6 -40.84 -29.36 29.91
CA SER A 6 -40.41 -28.48 28.80
C SER A 6 -39.61 -27.28 29.28
N TYR A 7 -39.97 -26.65 30.41
CA TYR A 7 -39.20 -25.54 30.96
C TYR A 7 -37.81 -25.98 31.40
N THR A 8 -37.69 -27.16 32.04
CA THR A 8 -36.38 -27.69 32.47
C THR A 8 -35.47 -27.99 31.28
N LEU A 9 -36.01 -28.53 30.18
CA LEU A 9 -35.24 -28.80 28.97
C LEU A 9 -34.78 -27.51 28.29
N ILE A 10 -35.67 -26.52 28.15
CA ILE A 10 -35.35 -25.22 27.55
C ILE A 10 -34.27 -24.50 28.37
N SER A 11 -34.38 -24.49 29.70
CA SER A 11 -33.35 -23.88 30.55
C SER A 11 -32.00 -24.58 30.42
N PHE A 12 -31.99 -25.90 30.25
CA PHE A 12 -30.76 -26.67 30.08
C PHE A 12 -30.08 -26.36 28.75
N TYR A 13 -30.85 -26.30 27.65
CA TYR A 13 -30.34 -25.88 26.34
C TYR A 13 -29.84 -24.44 26.33
N PHE A 14 -30.49 -23.53 27.05
CA PHE A 14 -30.06 -22.13 27.14
C PHE A 14 -28.74 -21.97 27.91
N ILE A 15 -28.56 -22.70 29.03
CA ILE A 15 -27.29 -22.72 29.78
C ILE A 15 -26.18 -23.35 28.95
N LEU A 16 -26.48 -24.44 28.22
CA LEU A 16 -25.51 -25.09 27.33
C LEU A 16 -25.10 -24.15 26.17
N PHE A 17 -26.05 -23.41 25.60
CA PHE A 17 -25.77 -22.42 24.56
C PHE A 17 -24.88 -21.27 25.06
N LEU A 18 -25.12 -20.77 26.28
CA LEU A 18 -24.27 -19.76 26.91
C LEU A 18 -22.86 -20.29 27.22
N ALA A 19 -22.73 -21.59 27.54
CA ALA A 19 -21.43 -22.21 27.77
C ALA A 19 -20.65 -22.49 26.47
N LEU A 20 -21.34 -22.73 25.34
CA LEU A 20 -20.73 -22.86 24.02
C LEU A 20 -20.46 -21.51 23.33
N ALA A 21 -21.15 -20.45 23.74
CA ALA A 21 -20.81 -19.08 23.37
C ALA A 21 -19.52 -18.66 24.12
N GLY A 22 -18.39 -19.20 23.67
CA GLY A 22 -17.08 -18.85 24.22
C GLY A 22 -16.85 -17.34 24.12
N ASN A 23 -16.38 -16.73 25.21
CA ASN A 23 -15.84 -15.38 25.15
C ASN A 23 -14.57 -15.43 24.31
N SER A 24 -14.61 -14.91 23.08
CA SER A 24 -13.40 -14.60 22.35
C SER A 24 -12.72 -13.43 23.08
N ASN A 25 -11.80 -13.75 23.99
CA ASN A 25 -10.88 -12.76 24.53
C ASN A 25 -9.96 -12.33 23.38
N GLY A 26 -10.41 -11.34 22.60
CA GLY A 26 -9.55 -10.70 21.61
C GLY A 26 -8.47 -9.92 22.35
N SER A 27 -7.21 -10.31 22.17
CA SER A 27 -6.10 -9.47 22.59
C SER A 27 -6.04 -8.26 21.65
N TYR A 28 -6.10 -7.05 22.20
CA TYR A 28 -6.04 -5.80 21.41
C TYR A 28 -4.64 -5.55 20.83
N SER A 29 -3.59 -6.06 21.49
CA SER A 29 -2.20 -5.89 21.09
C SER A 29 -1.30 -6.93 21.77
N GLU A 30 -0.32 -7.47 21.04
CA GLU A 30 0.82 -8.18 21.60
C GLU A 30 2.08 -7.33 21.35
N GLU A 31 2.91 -7.13 22.37
CA GLU A 31 4.23 -6.53 22.16
C GLU A 31 5.09 -7.53 21.38
N LEU A 32 5.55 -7.13 20.20
CA LEU A 32 6.57 -7.87 19.46
C LEU A 32 7.85 -7.87 20.30
N SER A 33 8.30 -9.05 20.73
CA SER A 33 9.55 -9.19 21.46
C SER A 33 10.70 -8.65 20.61
N GLU A 34 11.68 -7.98 21.25
CA GLU A 34 12.86 -7.41 20.56
C GLU A 34 13.61 -8.43 19.67
N GLY A 35 13.44 -9.73 19.93
CA GLY A 35 13.99 -10.81 19.10
C GLY A 35 13.34 -10.99 17.72
N ILE A 36 12.15 -10.44 17.48
CA ILE A 36 11.47 -10.40 16.16
C ILE A 36 11.75 -9.06 15.45
N VAL A 37 12.65 -8.23 15.97
CA VAL A 37 13.38 -7.28 15.12
C VAL A 37 14.33 -8.12 14.26
N MET A 38 13.72 -8.84 13.31
CA MET A 38 14.39 -9.36 12.13
C MET A 38 15.26 -8.22 11.65
N LYS A 39 16.56 -8.49 11.49
CA LYS A 39 17.47 -7.61 10.78
C LYS A 39 16.94 -7.49 9.35
N GLN A 40 15.93 -6.64 9.18
CA GLN A 40 15.22 -6.40 7.95
C GLN A 40 16.29 -5.88 7.01
N THR A 41 16.75 -6.75 6.12
CA THR A 41 17.70 -6.30 5.11
C THR A 41 16.86 -5.47 4.15
N GLU A 42 17.02 -4.16 4.26
CA GLU A 42 16.30 -3.21 3.43
C GLU A 42 16.72 -3.45 1.98
N LYS A 43 15.79 -3.94 1.15
CA LYS A 43 16.01 -4.04 -0.29
C LYS A 43 15.75 -2.66 -0.87
N THR A 44 16.80 -1.98 -1.28
CA THR A 44 16.63 -0.80 -2.14
C THR A 44 16.03 -1.28 -3.45
N THR A 45 14.87 -0.74 -3.79
CA THR A 45 14.15 -1.08 -5.01
C THR A 45 13.99 0.17 -5.85
N HIS A 46 14.19 0.03 -7.15
CA HIS A 46 13.90 1.05 -8.14
C HIS A 46 12.71 0.57 -8.98
N LEU A 47 11.66 1.38 -9.05
CA LEU A 47 10.50 1.14 -9.91
C LEU A 47 10.42 2.22 -10.96
N HIS A 48 10.09 1.83 -12.18
CA HIS A 48 9.88 2.74 -13.30
C HIS A 48 8.56 2.39 -13.99
N PHE A 49 7.71 3.39 -14.20
CA PHE A 49 6.41 3.22 -14.84
C PHE A 49 5.82 4.55 -15.30
N TYR A 50 4.73 4.48 -16.07
CA TYR A 50 3.98 5.61 -16.57
C TYR A 50 2.56 5.62 -16.00
N PHE A 51 2.09 6.80 -15.62
CA PHE A 51 0.77 7.10 -15.10
C PHE A 51 -0.03 7.89 -16.14
N HIS A 52 -1.30 7.54 -16.37
CA HIS A 52 -2.15 8.16 -17.40
C HIS A 52 -3.39 8.83 -16.79
N ASP A 53 -3.35 10.14 -16.64
CA ASP A 53 -4.43 10.99 -16.11
C ASP A 53 -5.37 11.38 -17.25
N ILE A 54 -6.55 10.77 -17.33
CA ILE A 54 -7.50 10.99 -18.44
C ILE A 54 -8.77 11.65 -17.92
N LEU A 55 -8.91 12.95 -18.18
CA LEU A 55 -10.06 13.78 -17.81
C LEU A 55 -11.12 13.82 -18.92
N SER A 56 -10.72 13.52 -20.16
CA SER A 56 -11.59 13.65 -21.33
C SER A 56 -12.10 12.31 -21.89
N GLY A 57 -12.88 12.41 -22.97
CA GLY A 57 -13.45 11.25 -23.65
C GLY A 57 -14.73 10.72 -23.00
N ASN A 58 -15.13 9.51 -23.41
CA ASN A 58 -16.37 8.87 -22.95
C ASN A 58 -16.17 7.96 -21.73
N ASP A 59 -14.91 7.68 -21.38
CA ASP A 59 -14.53 6.80 -20.26
C ASP A 59 -13.31 7.41 -19.54
N PRO A 60 -13.49 8.57 -18.87
CA PRO A 60 -12.40 9.22 -18.17
C PRO A 60 -12.01 8.42 -16.91
N SER A 61 -10.72 8.42 -16.59
CA SER A 61 -10.19 7.86 -15.34
C SER A 61 -10.24 8.84 -14.17
N VAL A 62 -10.53 10.12 -14.46
CA VAL A 62 -10.54 11.23 -13.51
C VAL A 62 -11.93 11.87 -13.43
N ILE A 63 -12.41 12.09 -12.21
CA ILE A 63 -13.67 12.81 -11.96
C ILE A 63 -13.45 13.94 -10.97
N ARG A 64 -13.85 15.17 -11.33
CA ARG A 64 -13.90 16.31 -10.40
C ARG A 64 -15.06 16.12 -9.41
N ILE A 65 -14.74 16.05 -8.12
CA ILE A 65 -15.71 15.80 -7.04
C ILE A 65 -16.00 17.04 -6.18
N ALA A 66 -15.14 18.06 -6.24
CA ALA A 66 -15.35 19.34 -5.57
C ALA A 66 -14.69 20.48 -6.35
N GLY A 67 -15.17 21.71 -6.13
CA GLY A 67 -14.69 22.92 -6.77
C GLY A 67 -15.82 23.79 -7.33
N THR A 68 -15.51 25.02 -7.72
CA THR A 68 -16.48 25.94 -8.33
C THR A 68 -16.07 26.29 -9.76
N PRO A 69 -16.98 26.32 -10.74
CA PRO A 69 -16.65 26.77 -12.10
C PRO A 69 -16.33 28.28 -12.18
N ASP A 70 -16.84 29.06 -11.22
CA ASP A 70 -16.89 30.53 -11.28
C ASP A 70 -15.65 31.23 -10.69
N TYR A 71 -14.75 30.49 -10.05
CA TYR A 71 -13.57 31.02 -9.37
C TYR A 71 -12.28 30.31 -9.82
N SER A 72 -11.15 30.74 -9.25
CA SER A 72 -9.87 30.02 -9.31
C SER A 72 -10.06 28.52 -9.12
N SER A 73 -9.22 27.71 -9.77
CA SER A 73 -9.19 26.25 -9.59
C SER A 73 -8.80 25.83 -8.16
N PHE A 74 -8.40 26.77 -7.29
CA PHE A 74 -8.16 26.49 -5.87
C PHE A 74 -9.35 25.78 -5.20
N GLY A 75 -9.08 24.63 -4.60
CA GLY A 75 -10.07 23.77 -3.98
C GLY A 75 -10.67 22.71 -4.92
N ASP A 76 -10.37 22.78 -6.22
CA ASP A 76 -10.76 21.74 -7.16
C ASP A 76 -10.13 20.42 -6.74
N THR A 77 -10.98 19.41 -6.52
CA THR A 77 -10.59 18.10 -6.04
C THR A 77 -11.07 17.05 -7.00
N TYR A 78 -10.19 16.11 -7.32
CA TYR A 78 -10.38 15.09 -8.33
C TYR A 78 -10.15 13.73 -7.69
N VAL A 79 -11.02 12.77 -7.97
CA VAL A 79 -10.80 11.35 -7.68
C VAL A 79 -10.30 10.68 -8.95
N ILE A 80 -9.36 9.76 -8.77
CA ILE A 80 -8.67 9.09 -9.86
C ILE A 80 -8.68 7.57 -9.71
N ASP A 81 -8.73 6.89 -10.85
CA ASP A 81 -8.40 5.48 -11.02
C ASP A 81 -7.60 5.32 -12.32
N ASP A 82 -6.36 5.80 -12.32
CA ASP A 82 -5.54 5.94 -13.51
C ASP A 82 -4.74 4.68 -13.81
N ALA A 83 -4.50 4.42 -15.09
CA ALA A 83 -3.70 3.29 -15.53
C ALA A 83 -2.21 3.50 -15.21
N LEU A 84 -1.54 2.45 -14.75
CA LEU A 84 -0.08 2.39 -14.68
C LEU A 84 0.45 1.41 -15.72
N THR A 85 1.40 1.83 -16.55
CA THR A 85 1.95 1.00 -17.64
C THR A 85 3.47 0.99 -17.68
N GLU A 86 4.05 -0.01 -18.35
CA GLU A 86 5.51 -0.13 -18.53
C GLU A 86 6.09 0.94 -19.47
N GLY A 87 5.30 1.46 -20.42
CA GLY A 87 5.74 2.46 -21.40
C GLY A 87 4.81 3.68 -21.47
N PRO A 88 5.24 4.75 -22.15
CA PRO A 88 4.47 6.00 -22.26
C PRO A 88 3.22 5.85 -23.14
N ASP A 89 3.15 4.81 -23.98
CA ASP A 89 1.96 4.51 -24.76
C ASP A 89 0.87 3.95 -23.82
N PRO A 90 -0.35 4.51 -23.77
CA PRO A 90 -1.45 3.99 -22.95
C PRO A 90 -1.84 2.55 -23.28
N THR A 91 -1.51 2.06 -24.47
CA THR A 91 -1.74 0.67 -24.91
C THR A 91 -0.62 -0.29 -24.50
N SER A 92 0.46 0.22 -23.92
CA SER A 92 1.52 -0.62 -23.36
C SER A 92 1.01 -1.42 -22.16
N LYS A 93 1.81 -2.40 -21.72
CA LYS A 93 1.39 -3.37 -20.72
C LYS A 93 0.96 -2.66 -19.43
N LEU A 94 -0.30 -2.88 -19.04
CA LEU A 94 -0.86 -2.46 -17.76
C LEU A 94 -0.19 -3.25 -16.63
N ILE A 95 0.32 -2.55 -15.63
CA ILE A 95 1.02 -3.15 -14.48
C ILE A 95 0.39 -2.77 -13.14
N GLY A 96 -0.54 -1.81 -13.12
CA GLY A 96 -1.15 -1.33 -11.91
C GLY A 96 -2.17 -0.23 -12.14
N ARG A 97 -2.64 0.35 -11.04
CA ARG A 97 -3.53 1.50 -11.01
C ARG A 97 -3.07 2.52 -9.96
N ALA A 98 -3.16 3.80 -10.29
CA ALA A 98 -3.05 4.87 -9.32
C ALA A 98 -4.46 5.26 -8.87
N GLN A 99 -4.74 5.08 -7.58
CA GLN A 99 -6.07 5.23 -7.00
C GLN A 99 -6.01 6.16 -5.80
N GLY A 100 -6.88 7.17 -5.81
CA GLY A 100 -6.92 8.15 -4.75
C GLY A 100 -7.51 9.46 -5.21
N MET A 101 -6.91 10.57 -4.76
CA MET A 101 -7.34 11.90 -5.13
C MET A 101 -6.18 12.86 -5.24
N TYR A 102 -6.39 13.93 -6.01
CA TYR A 102 -5.57 15.13 -5.94
C TYR A 102 -6.42 16.39 -5.87
N ALA A 103 -5.85 17.45 -5.31
CA ALA A 103 -6.54 18.74 -5.20
C ALA A 103 -5.62 19.90 -5.52
N VAL A 104 -6.15 20.94 -6.15
CA VAL A 104 -5.46 22.21 -6.33
C VAL A 104 -5.45 22.94 -4.98
N ALA A 105 -4.40 22.71 -4.19
CA ALA A 105 -4.31 23.15 -2.80
C ALA A 105 -3.54 24.48 -2.63
N THR A 106 -3.34 25.22 -3.72
CA THR A 106 -2.51 26.43 -3.75
C THR A 106 -3.23 27.61 -4.41
N GLN A 107 -3.05 28.81 -3.86
CA GLN A 107 -3.73 30.02 -4.33
C GLN A 107 -2.95 30.82 -5.38
N HIS A 108 -1.62 30.67 -5.41
CA HIS A 108 -0.72 31.55 -6.17
C HIS A 108 0.25 30.80 -7.10
N GLU A 109 0.21 29.47 -7.06
CA GLU A 109 1.05 28.59 -7.85
C GLU A 109 0.21 27.40 -8.31
N MET A 110 0.60 26.76 -9.41
CA MET A 110 -0.06 25.54 -9.89
C MET A 110 0.59 24.34 -9.21
N ALA A 111 0.04 23.92 -8.07
CA ALA A 111 0.48 22.74 -7.37
C ALA A 111 -0.71 21.88 -6.94
N LEU A 112 -0.52 20.56 -7.00
CA LEU A 112 -1.50 19.60 -6.54
C LEU A 112 -1.08 19.03 -5.18
N LEU A 113 -2.01 18.85 -4.27
CA LEU A 113 -1.89 17.92 -3.15
C LEU A 113 -2.25 16.53 -3.67
N MET A 114 -1.31 15.60 -3.61
CA MET A 114 -1.48 14.20 -4.02
C MET A 114 -1.77 13.35 -2.80
N VAL A 115 -2.80 12.51 -2.86
CA VAL A 115 -3.14 11.48 -1.87
C VAL A 115 -3.50 10.21 -2.63
N ILE A 116 -2.49 9.42 -3.00
CA ILE A 116 -2.61 8.36 -4.02
C ILE A 116 -1.93 7.08 -3.55
N ASN A 117 -2.56 5.94 -3.83
CA ASN A 117 -1.96 4.62 -3.79
C ASN A 117 -1.66 4.13 -5.19
N TYR A 118 -0.44 3.66 -5.43
CA TYR A 118 -0.04 2.96 -6.65
C TYR A 118 -0.14 1.46 -6.35
N ALA A 119 -1.21 0.83 -6.82
CA ALA A 119 -1.51 -0.58 -6.61
C ALA A 119 -1.04 -1.40 -7.82
N PHE A 120 -0.07 -2.29 -7.61
CA PHE A 120 0.50 -3.12 -8.67
C PHE A 120 -0.29 -4.42 -8.81
N ILE A 121 -0.53 -4.86 -10.04
CA ILE A 121 -1.34 -6.04 -10.37
C ILE A 121 -0.56 -7.09 -11.17
N GLU A 122 0.71 -6.81 -11.48
CA GLU A 122 1.58 -7.65 -12.31
C GLU A 122 2.90 -7.97 -11.62
N GLY A 123 3.55 -9.05 -12.06
CA GLY A 123 4.91 -9.41 -11.65
C GLY A 123 5.10 -9.73 -10.16
N GLU A 124 6.32 -9.52 -9.65
CA GLU A 124 6.70 -9.76 -8.24
C GLU A 124 5.84 -8.94 -7.27
N TYR A 125 5.38 -7.76 -7.68
CA TYR A 125 4.69 -6.80 -6.83
C TYR A 125 3.16 -6.91 -6.88
N ASN A 126 2.60 -7.90 -7.58
CA ASN A 126 1.16 -8.10 -7.67
C ASN A 126 0.49 -8.14 -6.28
N GLY A 127 -0.52 -7.31 -6.07
CA GLY A 127 -1.25 -7.18 -4.81
C GLY A 127 -0.55 -6.31 -3.76
N SER A 128 0.61 -5.74 -4.08
CA SER A 128 1.32 -4.77 -3.25
C SER A 128 1.03 -3.35 -3.71
N SER A 129 1.23 -2.37 -2.82
CA SER A 129 1.07 -0.96 -3.17
C SER A 129 2.05 -0.05 -2.45
N ILE A 130 2.36 1.10 -3.05
CA ILE A 130 3.05 2.21 -2.38
C ILE A 130 2.09 3.40 -2.26
N SER A 131 2.28 4.21 -1.23
CA SER A 131 1.43 5.38 -0.95
C SER A 131 2.24 6.67 -1.06
N ILE A 132 1.68 7.66 -1.77
CA ILE A 132 2.21 9.02 -1.86
C ILE A 132 1.24 9.97 -1.16
N LEU A 133 1.80 10.81 -0.29
CA LEU A 133 1.16 12.01 0.24
C LEU A 133 2.15 13.16 0.09
N GLY A 134 1.89 14.07 -0.86
CA GLY A 134 2.88 15.08 -1.21
C GLY A 134 2.36 16.23 -2.05
N ARG A 135 3.18 17.28 -2.16
CA ARG A 135 2.92 18.43 -3.03
C ARG A 135 3.58 18.19 -4.38
N ASN A 136 2.82 18.36 -5.46
CA ASN A 136 3.22 18.13 -6.84
C ASN A 136 3.20 19.44 -7.63
N LEU A 137 4.37 20.02 -7.88
CA LEU A 137 4.55 21.25 -8.66
C LEU A 137 4.51 20.93 -10.16
N VAL A 138 3.32 20.76 -10.73
CA VAL A 138 3.14 20.20 -12.10
C VAL A 138 3.82 21.00 -13.22
N MET A 139 4.21 22.26 -12.99
CA MET A 139 4.97 23.08 -13.94
C MET A 139 6.49 22.84 -13.89
N ASN A 140 6.98 22.11 -12.89
CA ASN A 140 8.39 21.72 -12.78
C ASN A 140 8.62 20.42 -13.56
N ASP A 141 9.80 20.33 -14.16
CA ASP A 141 10.21 19.18 -14.96
C ASP A 141 10.30 17.90 -14.10
N GLU A 142 11.08 17.97 -13.02
CA GLU A 142 11.23 16.89 -12.05
C GLU A 142 10.55 17.26 -10.72
N ARG A 143 9.75 16.33 -10.18
CA ARG A 143 8.91 16.57 -9.01
C ARG A 143 9.08 15.43 -8.00
N ASP A 144 9.73 15.76 -6.89
CA ASP A 144 9.97 14.84 -5.77
C ASP A 144 8.71 14.74 -4.89
N MET A 145 8.22 13.52 -4.70
CA MET A 145 7.12 13.20 -3.79
C MET A 145 7.47 12.04 -2.87
N PRO A 146 7.24 12.15 -1.54
CA PRO A 146 7.64 11.13 -0.60
C PRO A 146 6.76 9.88 -0.70
N ILE A 147 7.40 8.72 -0.59
CA ILE A 147 6.73 7.46 -0.28
C ILE A 147 6.50 7.41 1.23
N VAL A 148 5.24 7.52 1.64
CA VAL A 148 4.84 7.58 3.06
C VAL A 148 4.46 6.21 3.65
N GLY A 149 4.46 5.17 2.82
CA GLY A 149 4.17 3.80 3.24
C GLY A 149 3.89 2.88 2.07
N GLY A 150 3.50 1.65 2.40
CA GLY A 150 3.08 0.65 1.42
C GLY A 150 2.45 -0.58 2.06
N SER A 151 1.92 -1.45 1.21
CA SER A 151 1.25 -2.70 1.57
C SER A 151 1.88 -3.89 0.83
N GLY A 152 1.55 -5.12 1.24
CA GLY A 152 2.12 -6.34 0.64
C GLY A 152 3.63 -6.41 0.84
N LEU A 153 4.38 -6.56 -0.26
CA LEU A 153 5.85 -6.56 -0.25
C LEU A 153 6.43 -5.20 0.16
N PHE A 154 5.68 -4.11 -0.02
CA PHE A 154 6.07 -2.75 0.32
C PHE A 154 5.73 -2.36 1.76
N ARG A 155 5.52 -3.31 2.68
CA ARG A 155 5.36 -2.99 4.11
C ARG A 155 6.60 -2.27 4.62
N PHE A 156 6.36 -1.20 5.37
CA PHE A 156 7.40 -0.28 5.87
C PHE A 156 8.17 0.46 4.77
N ALA A 157 7.61 0.54 3.55
CA ALA A 157 8.23 1.27 2.46
C ALA A 157 8.44 2.75 2.81
N ARG A 158 9.63 3.25 2.48
CA ARG A 158 9.99 4.67 2.58
C ARG A 158 10.98 5.02 1.47
N GLY A 159 10.90 6.24 0.97
CA GLY A 159 11.64 6.67 -0.20
C GLY A 159 11.01 7.89 -0.83
N TYR A 160 11.27 8.09 -2.11
CA TYR A 160 10.70 9.16 -2.91
C TYR A 160 10.36 8.66 -4.32
N ALA A 161 9.49 9.41 -4.98
CA ALA A 161 9.18 9.27 -6.38
C ALA A 161 9.55 10.57 -7.09
N LEU A 162 10.27 10.45 -8.20
CA LEU A 162 10.52 11.53 -9.13
C LEU A 162 9.53 11.39 -10.28
N ALA A 163 8.67 12.40 -10.43
CA ALA A 163 7.70 12.46 -11.50
C ALA A 163 8.13 13.45 -12.58
N HIS A 164 8.01 13.06 -13.85
CA HIS A 164 8.27 13.88 -15.03
C HIS A 164 7.07 13.80 -15.98
N THR A 165 6.63 14.93 -16.53
CA THR A 165 5.47 14.96 -17.44
C THR A 165 5.92 14.68 -18.87
N ALA A 166 5.73 13.44 -19.33
CA ALA A 166 6.13 13.00 -20.66
C ALA A 166 5.23 13.57 -21.77
N TRP A 167 3.94 13.77 -21.47
CA TRP A 167 2.97 14.36 -22.39
C TRP A 167 1.84 15.07 -21.62
N PHE A 168 1.32 16.16 -22.18
CA PHE A 168 0.20 16.91 -21.63
C PHE A 168 -0.61 17.60 -22.72
N ASP A 169 -1.94 17.44 -22.70
CA ASP A 169 -2.86 18.23 -23.53
C ASP A 169 -3.51 19.34 -22.71
N VAL A 170 -3.14 20.58 -23.01
CA VAL A 170 -3.62 21.78 -22.32
C VAL A 170 -5.13 21.97 -22.46
N LYS A 171 -5.77 21.45 -23.51
CA LYS A 171 -7.21 21.64 -23.74
C LYS A 171 -8.05 20.70 -22.91
N THR A 172 -7.62 19.45 -22.78
CA THR A 172 -8.36 18.41 -22.08
C THR A 172 -7.92 18.25 -20.63
N GLY A 173 -6.66 18.59 -20.34
CA GLY A 173 -6.00 18.29 -19.08
C GLY A 173 -5.40 16.88 -19.03
N ASP A 174 -5.53 16.09 -20.10
CA ASP A 174 -5.01 14.72 -20.13
C ASP A 174 -3.48 14.73 -20.07
N ALA A 175 -2.91 13.78 -19.32
CA ALA A 175 -1.47 13.72 -19.09
C ALA A 175 -0.93 12.29 -19.07
N THR A 176 0.30 12.13 -19.54
CA THR A 176 1.13 10.96 -19.26
C THR A 176 2.33 11.40 -18.44
N VAL A 177 2.50 10.79 -17.28
CA VAL A 177 3.54 11.14 -16.30
C VAL A 177 4.42 9.93 -16.05
N GLU A 178 5.71 10.10 -16.28
CA GLU A 178 6.74 9.12 -15.94
C GLU A 178 7.06 9.20 -14.46
N TYR A 179 7.21 8.03 -13.82
CA TYR A 179 7.57 7.88 -12.42
C TYR A 179 8.81 7.02 -12.26
N ASN A 180 9.79 7.55 -11.53
CA ASN A 180 10.95 6.82 -11.03
C ASN A 180 10.86 6.78 -9.50
N VAL A 181 10.67 5.60 -8.92
CA VAL A 181 10.53 5.44 -7.46
C VAL A 181 11.77 4.79 -6.90
N GLU A 182 12.35 5.40 -5.87
CA GLU A 182 13.54 4.93 -5.20
C GLU A 182 13.33 4.90 -3.69
N GLY A 183 13.75 3.82 -3.05
CA GLY A 183 13.72 3.74 -1.61
C GLY A 183 13.89 2.34 -1.06
N ALA A 184 13.81 2.25 0.26
CA ALA A 184 13.66 0.98 0.96
C ALA A 184 12.21 0.51 0.79
N LEU A 185 11.88 -0.08 -0.36
CA LEU A 185 10.53 -0.53 -0.71
C LEU A 185 10.35 -2.00 -0.32
N GLY A 186 10.60 -2.32 0.94
CA GLY A 186 10.32 -3.65 1.51
C GLY A 186 11.53 -4.54 1.76
N GLY A 187 11.28 -5.54 2.60
CA GLY A 187 12.15 -6.65 2.94
C GLY A 187 11.25 -7.83 3.32
N ASN A 188 11.67 -9.06 3.02
CA ASN A 188 10.82 -10.25 3.19
C ASN A 188 10.31 -10.37 4.63
N GLY A 189 9.01 -10.15 4.83
CA GLY A 189 8.27 -10.54 6.04
C GLY A 189 7.89 -12.03 6.05
N ALA A 190 8.43 -12.82 5.11
CA ALA A 190 8.28 -14.26 5.06
C ALA A 190 9.67 -14.89 5.21
N ALA A 191 9.78 -15.75 6.21
CA ALA A 191 10.92 -16.60 6.52
C ALA A 191 11.76 -16.98 5.29
N ALA A 192 13.03 -16.60 5.31
CA ALA A 192 14.02 -17.48 4.70
C ALA A 192 13.87 -18.82 5.40
N GLU A 193 13.43 -19.81 4.63
CA GLU A 193 13.31 -21.21 4.96
C GLU A 193 14.42 -21.62 5.94
N MET A 194 14.02 -21.94 7.17
CA MET A 194 14.90 -22.51 8.18
C MET A 194 15.15 -23.98 7.78
N VAL A 195 15.96 -24.19 6.75
CA VAL A 195 16.62 -25.46 6.48
C VAL A 195 18.03 -25.35 7.03
N ASP A 196 18.16 -25.51 8.34
CA ASP A 196 19.38 -26.09 8.91
C ASP A 196 18.96 -26.99 10.09
N LEU A 197 18.47 -28.17 9.72
CA LEU A 197 18.43 -29.32 10.60
C LEU A 197 19.89 -29.79 10.82
N THR A 198 20.22 -30.10 12.07
CA THR A 198 21.47 -30.72 12.59
C THR A 198 22.69 -29.82 12.60
N PHE A 199 23.22 -29.37 13.74
CA PHE A 199 23.87 -30.21 14.76
C PHE A 199 23.53 -29.77 16.20
N ALA A 200 22.81 -30.62 16.93
CA ALA A 200 22.89 -30.66 18.38
C ALA A 200 24.11 -31.53 18.75
N LEU A 201 25.14 -30.93 19.35
CA LEU A 201 26.11 -31.68 20.15
C LEU A 201 25.63 -31.68 21.61
N PRO A 202 25.60 -32.83 22.31
CA PRO A 202 25.26 -32.86 23.72
C PRO A 202 26.44 -32.37 24.58
N PRO A 203 26.17 -31.84 25.80
CA PRO A 203 27.21 -31.37 26.71
C PRO A 203 27.89 -32.56 27.38
N GLY A 204 29.21 -32.69 27.22
CA GLY A 204 30.00 -33.71 27.91
C GLY A 204 31.29 -34.07 27.19
N ALA A 205 32.25 -33.15 27.14
CA ALA A 205 33.64 -33.50 26.83
C ALA A 205 34.49 -33.22 28.08
N THR A 206 34.84 -34.30 28.77
CA THR A 206 35.81 -34.32 29.87
C THR A 206 37.20 -33.98 29.37
N THR A 207 37.95 -33.28 30.21
CA THR A 207 39.38 -32.98 30.09
C THR A 207 40.19 -34.27 29.91
N GLU A 208 40.97 -34.38 28.84
CA GLU A 208 42.18 -35.18 28.82
C GLU A 208 43.36 -34.32 28.33
N SER A 209 44.30 -34.13 29.24
CA SER A 209 45.67 -33.71 28.98
C SER A 209 46.42 -34.82 28.27
N CYS A 210 47.23 -34.48 27.27
CA CYS A 210 48.35 -35.32 26.88
C CYS A 210 49.58 -34.45 26.57
N ASN A 211 50.73 -34.99 26.98
CA ASN A 211 52.07 -34.40 27.05
C ASN A 211 52.59 -33.77 25.76
#